data_AF-A0A7L3L081-F1
#
_entry.id   AF-A0A7L3L081-F1
#
_cell.length_a   1.000
_cell.length_b   1.000
_cell.length_c   1.000
_cell.angle_alpha   90.00
_cell.angle_beta   90.00
_cell.angle_gamma   90.00
#
_symmetry.space_group_name_H-M   'P 1'
#
loop_
_entity.id
_entity.type
_entity.pdbx_description
1 polymer ?
#
loop_
_entity_poly.entity_id
_entity_poly.type
_entity_poly.pdbx_seq_one_letter_code
_entity_poly.pdbx_strand_id
1 'polypeptide(L)'
;MVRLCHQLALECEELPRPFHQQVLVPGGHRISLPYEFLVPCLCIEASYPHHDSLRSKRCPFRDQPEAYGPELWSSVHFHDYSVSSKDQMAMVLSTSCPLHPQATLCWRETEDEAVPCHDIPNSTASEEEQAYTLDKVDVHPLLCFRFSYGNSSHVECPHTRETAWNISVSARGLQLQLHLTSSIPAAFSAALCQHRDGQCEPQAPIYTVTQVSDTGLGGRDMEQGTMLHSPCSHDLQTEGSAPGELALLLPVQVLGSCVLVWRSDVRFARKQLLCPDSECGS
;
A
#
# COMPACT_ATOMS: atom_id res chain seq x y z
N MET A 1 -12.97 -40.45 19.56
CA MET A 1 -11.93 -39.70 18.84
C MET A 1 -12.23 -38.22 18.98
N VAL A 2 -11.21 -37.42 19.26
CA VAL A 2 -11.30 -35.96 19.36
C VAL A 2 -10.13 -35.35 18.58
N ARG A 3 -10.39 -34.26 17.84
CA ARG A 3 -9.39 -33.48 17.13
C ARG A 3 -9.74 -31.99 17.14
N LEU A 4 -8.73 -31.16 16.88
CA LEU A 4 -8.94 -29.76 16.50
C LEU A 4 -9.12 -29.66 14.97
N CYS A 5 -9.84 -28.63 14.54
CA CYS A 5 -10.03 -28.28 13.12
C CYS A 5 -10.34 -26.78 12.95
N HIS A 6 -10.09 -26.24 11.76
CA HIS A 6 -10.52 -24.91 11.37
C HIS A 6 -11.92 -24.99 10.75
N GLN A 7 -12.87 -24.28 11.33
CA GLN A 7 -14.23 -24.23 10.83
C GLN A 7 -14.37 -23.21 9.70
N LEU A 8 -14.56 -23.73 8.49
CA LEU A 8 -14.93 -22.95 7.31
C LEU A 8 -16.46 -22.89 7.18
N ALA A 9 -16.96 -22.47 6.01
CA ALA A 9 -18.41 -22.30 5.79
C ALA A 9 -19.22 -23.59 6.02
N LEU A 10 -18.74 -24.73 5.53
CA LEU A 10 -19.49 -26.00 5.55
C LEU A 10 -18.71 -27.17 6.18
N GLU A 11 -17.38 -27.08 6.21
CA GLU A 11 -16.51 -28.18 6.60
C GLU A 11 -15.55 -27.77 7.72
N CYS A 12 -15.02 -28.76 8.43
CA CYS A 12 -13.96 -28.57 9.41
C CYS A 12 -12.67 -29.11 8.82
N GLU A 13 -11.78 -28.20 8.44
CA GLU A 13 -10.52 -28.51 7.80
C GLU A 13 -9.48 -28.93 8.84
N GLU A 14 -8.61 -29.87 8.46
CA GLU A 14 -7.54 -30.35 9.33
C GLU A 14 -6.51 -29.27 9.58
N LEU A 15 -5.96 -29.23 10.80
CA LEU A 15 -4.83 -28.35 11.09
C LEU A 15 -3.59 -28.77 10.30
N PRO A 16 -2.68 -27.83 10.00
CA PRO A 16 -1.37 -28.18 9.49
C PRO A 16 -0.59 -29.05 10.49
N ARG A 17 0.35 -29.83 9.96
CA ARG A 17 1.31 -30.57 10.80
C ARG A 17 2.26 -29.58 11.49
N PRO A 18 2.66 -29.79 12.76
CA PRO A 18 2.46 -31.00 13.58
C PRO A 18 1.19 -30.98 14.45
N PHE A 19 0.30 -30.00 14.29
CA PHE A 19 -0.88 -29.81 15.16
C PHE A 19 -2.07 -30.71 14.78
N HIS A 20 -2.05 -31.32 13.59
CA HIS A 20 -2.96 -32.40 13.26
C HIS A 20 -2.79 -33.58 14.22
N GLN A 21 -3.72 -33.71 15.16
CA GLN A 21 -3.79 -34.83 16.10
C GLN A 21 -5.23 -35.32 16.26
N GLN A 22 -5.43 -36.64 16.19
CA GLN A 22 -6.69 -37.30 16.51
C GLN A 22 -6.47 -38.30 17.64
N VAL A 23 -7.12 -38.06 18.78
CA VAL A 23 -6.86 -38.82 20.01
C VAL A 23 -8.11 -39.56 20.46
N LEU A 24 -7.95 -40.81 20.93
CA LEU A 24 -8.99 -41.54 21.62
C LEU A 24 -9.04 -41.08 23.08
N VAL A 25 -10.17 -40.51 23.50
CA VAL A 25 -10.37 -40.01 24.87
C VAL A 25 -11.37 -40.91 25.59
N PRO A 26 -10.95 -41.64 26.64
CA PRO A 26 -11.88 -42.38 27.48
C PRO A 26 -12.82 -41.42 28.23
N GLY A 27 -14.04 -41.86 28.52
CA GLY A 27 -15.04 -41.03 29.21
C GLY A 27 -14.51 -40.48 30.55
N GLY A 28 -14.82 -39.20 30.84
CA GLY A 28 -14.42 -38.53 32.08
C GLY A 28 -12.96 -38.05 32.15
N HIS A 29 -12.16 -38.26 31.11
CA HIS A 29 -10.76 -37.82 31.07
C HIS A 29 -10.61 -36.46 30.40
N ARG A 30 -9.57 -35.72 30.80
CA ARG A 30 -9.17 -34.45 30.19
C ARG A 30 -7.99 -34.70 29.25
N ILE A 31 -7.96 -33.98 28.14
CA ILE A 31 -6.85 -34.00 27.19
C ILE A 31 -6.42 -32.57 26.86
N SER A 32 -5.16 -32.42 26.46
CA SER A 32 -4.61 -31.18 25.92
C SER A 32 -4.32 -31.40 24.44
N LEU A 33 -4.90 -30.56 23.58
CA LEU A 33 -4.66 -30.56 22.15
C LEU A 33 -3.86 -29.30 21.80
N PRO A 34 -2.65 -29.43 21.23
CA PRO A 34 -1.85 -28.27 20.84
C PRO A 34 -2.44 -27.60 19.59
N TYR A 35 -2.31 -26.29 19.51
CA TYR A 35 -2.62 -25.48 18.33
C TYR A 35 -1.54 -24.42 18.12
N GLU A 36 -1.45 -23.89 16.91
CA GLU A 36 -0.45 -22.88 16.54
C GLU A 36 -0.89 -21.47 16.91
N PHE A 37 -2.12 -21.11 16.55
CA PHE A 37 -2.69 -19.78 16.76
C PHE A 37 -4.09 -19.89 17.36
N LEU A 38 -4.40 -19.01 18.31
CA LEU A 38 -5.72 -18.80 18.88
C LEU A 38 -6.56 -17.97 17.91
N VAL A 39 -7.41 -18.64 17.14
CA VAL A 39 -8.23 -18.03 16.07
C VAL A 39 -9.72 -18.38 16.24
N PRO A 40 -10.64 -17.52 15.76
CA PRO A 40 -12.08 -17.65 16.07
C PRO A 40 -12.72 -18.87 15.40
N CYS A 41 -12.14 -19.39 14.32
CA CYS A 41 -12.61 -20.59 13.64
C CYS A 41 -12.04 -21.89 14.22
N LEU A 42 -11.18 -21.84 15.24
CA LEU A 42 -10.64 -23.05 15.84
C LEU A 42 -11.75 -23.78 16.63
N CYS A 43 -12.02 -25.03 16.24
CA CYS A 43 -13.09 -25.84 16.80
C CYS A 43 -12.60 -27.22 17.22
N ILE A 44 -13.38 -27.84 18.11
CA ILE A 44 -13.17 -29.20 18.59
C ILE A 44 -14.23 -30.08 17.94
N GLU A 45 -13.78 -31.11 17.25
CA GLU A 45 -14.63 -32.14 16.67
C GLU A 45 -14.44 -33.47 17.40
N ALA A 46 -15.55 -34.08 17.80
CA ALA A 46 -15.58 -35.34 18.53
C ALA A 46 -16.50 -36.35 17.85
N SER A 47 -16.07 -37.60 17.78
CA SER A 47 -16.83 -38.72 17.22
C SER A 47 -16.52 -40.03 17.94
N TYR A 48 -17.43 -41.00 17.87
CA TYR A 48 -17.13 -42.36 18.31
C TYR A 48 -16.11 -43.04 17.36
N PRO A 49 -15.31 -44.00 17.84
CA PRO A 49 -14.29 -44.68 17.03
C PRO A 49 -14.89 -45.74 16.08
N HIS A 50 -16.10 -45.52 15.55
CA HIS A 50 -16.78 -46.40 14.59
C HIS A 50 -16.95 -45.69 13.25
N HIS A 51 -17.01 -46.46 12.17
CA HIS A 51 -17.30 -45.94 10.83
C HIS A 51 -18.66 -45.21 10.83
N ASP A 52 -18.76 -44.10 10.10
CA ASP A 52 -19.95 -43.23 9.99
C ASP A 52 -20.52 -42.69 11.32
N SER A 53 -19.70 -42.64 12.37
CA SER A 53 -20.12 -42.03 13.63
C SER A 53 -20.46 -40.55 13.43
N LEU A 54 -21.61 -40.14 13.97
CA LEU A 54 -21.98 -38.73 14.00
C LEU A 54 -20.88 -37.91 14.68
N ARG A 55 -20.50 -36.81 14.02
CA ARG A 55 -19.50 -35.87 14.53
C ARG A 55 -20.21 -34.74 15.25
N SER A 56 -19.81 -34.49 16.49
CA SER A 56 -20.23 -33.32 17.24
C SER A 56 -19.12 -32.27 17.19
N LYS A 57 -19.49 -31.01 17.08
CA LYS A 57 -18.55 -29.90 16.93
C LYS A 57 -18.88 -28.77 17.89
N ARG A 58 -17.84 -28.19 18.50
CA ARG A 58 -17.92 -27.03 19.39
C ARG A 58 -16.81 -26.04 19.04
N CYS A 59 -17.15 -24.76 18.92
CA CYS A 59 -16.22 -23.69 18.56
C CYS A 59 -16.12 -22.70 19.73
N PRO A 60 -15.27 -22.97 20.73
CA PRO A 60 -15.25 -22.20 21.97
C PRO A 60 -14.65 -20.79 21.81
N PHE A 61 -13.86 -20.55 20.77
CA PHE A 61 -13.11 -19.30 20.58
C PHE A 61 -13.84 -18.26 19.73
N ARG A 62 -14.95 -18.63 19.10
CA ARG A 62 -15.72 -17.74 18.21
C ARG A 62 -16.17 -16.46 18.91
N ASP A 63 -16.58 -16.57 20.17
CA ASP A 63 -17.11 -15.45 20.96
C ASP A 63 -16.07 -14.89 21.94
N GLN A 64 -14.80 -15.31 21.84
CA GLN A 64 -13.72 -14.85 22.72
C GLN A 64 -12.97 -13.67 22.08
N PRO A 65 -12.94 -12.49 22.73
CA PRO A 65 -12.20 -11.34 22.22
C PRO A 65 -10.71 -11.63 21.99
N GLU A 66 -10.12 -12.51 22.79
CA GLU A 66 -8.70 -12.89 22.71
C GLU A 66 -8.36 -13.55 21.37
N ALA A 67 -9.31 -14.25 20.74
CA ALA A 67 -9.13 -14.89 19.44
C ALA A 67 -9.07 -13.89 18.26
N TYR A 68 -9.41 -12.62 18.51
CA TYR A 68 -9.30 -11.52 17.55
C TYR A 68 -8.07 -10.63 17.80
N GLY A 69 -7.13 -11.09 18.63
CA GLY A 69 -5.90 -10.38 18.97
C GLY A 69 -4.76 -10.53 17.94
N PRO A 70 -3.49 -10.33 18.37
CA PRO A 70 -2.32 -10.44 17.50
C PRO A 70 -2.13 -11.83 16.86
N GLU A 71 -2.57 -12.91 17.52
CA GLU A 71 -2.49 -14.26 16.97
C GLU A 71 -3.38 -14.46 15.73
N LEU A 72 -4.50 -13.71 15.63
CA LEU A 72 -5.32 -13.72 14.43
C LEU A 72 -4.51 -13.29 13.21
N TRP A 73 -3.85 -12.13 13.30
CA TRP A 73 -3.05 -11.57 12.21
C TRP A 73 -1.81 -12.40 11.93
N SER A 74 -1.21 -12.99 12.97
CA SER A 74 -0.08 -13.92 12.81
C SER A 74 -0.46 -15.18 12.03
N SER A 75 -1.74 -15.57 12.03
CA SER A 75 -2.25 -16.70 11.24
C SER A 75 -2.56 -16.35 9.78
N VAL A 76 -2.55 -15.06 9.41
CA VAL A 76 -2.84 -14.58 8.06
C VAL A 76 -1.53 -14.45 7.28
N HIS A 77 -1.52 -14.96 6.05
CA HIS A 77 -0.41 -14.73 5.13
C HIS A 77 -0.79 -13.65 4.13
N PHE A 78 0.08 -12.65 4.01
CA PHE A 78 -0.09 -11.53 3.10
C PHE A 78 0.80 -11.73 1.86
N HIS A 79 0.18 -11.77 0.69
CA HIS A 79 0.89 -11.86 -0.58
C HIS A 79 0.83 -10.52 -1.29
N ASP A 80 1.98 -9.84 -1.35
CA ASP A 80 2.12 -8.56 -2.04
C ASP A 80 2.22 -8.76 -3.56
N TYR A 81 1.30 -8.12 -4.29
CA TYR A 81 1.30 -8.04 -5.75
C TYR A 81 1.43 -6.59 -6.25
N SER A 82 1.79 -5.67 -5.36
CA SER A 82 2.02 -4.27 -5.69
C SER A 82 3.29 -4.15 -6.53
N VAL A 83 3.17 -3.56 -7.71
CA VAL A 83 4.31 -3.35 -8.61
C VAL A 83 4.42 -1.86 -8.89
N SER A 84 5.62 -1.31 -8.71
CA SER A 84 5.89 0.12 -8.95
C SER A 84 5.64 0.52 -10.40
N SER A 85 5.73 -0.42 -11.35
CA SER A 85 5.39 -0.17 -12.75
C SER A 85 3.89 -0.02 -13.04
N LYS A 86 3.03 0.02 -12.02
CA LYS A 86 1.59 0.26 -12.14
C LYS A 86 1.14 1.26 -11.07
N ASP A 87 0.08 1.99 -11.39
CA ASP A 87 -0.56 2.94 -10.47
C ASP A 87 -1.55 2.25 -9.51
N GLN A 88 -1.18 1.09 -8.97
CA GLN A 88 -2.09 0.24 -8.19
C GLN A 88 -1.32 -0.48 -7.08
N MET A 89 -1.86 -0.44 -5.87
CA MET A 89 -1.45 -1.35 -4.79
C MET A 89 -2.40 -2.55 -4.74
N ALA A 90 -1.83 -3.74 -4.54
CA ALA A 90 -2.59 -4.98 -4.55
C ALA A 90 -2.01 -5.99 -3.55
N MET A 91 -2.86 -6.59 -2.73
CA MET A 91 -2.46 -7.60 -1.76
C MET A 91 -3.53 -8.69 -1.65
N VAL A 92 -3.10 -9.95 -1.61
CA VAL A 92 -4.01 -11.11 -1.48
C VAL A 92 -3.77 -11.75 -0.12
N LEU A 93 -4.84 -12.05 0.61
CA LEU A 93 -4.78 -12.67 1.92
C LEU A 93 -5.06 -14.18 1.81
N SER A 94 -4.22 -14.98 2.47
CA SER A 94 -4.50 -16.38 2.75
C SER A 94 -4.78 -16.55 4.23
N THR A 95 -6.03 -16.90 4.56
CA THR A 95 -6.55 -16.93 5.93
C THR A 95 -6.99 -18.35 6.30
N SER A 96 -6.68 -18.78 7.52
CA SER A 96 -7.18 -20.07 8.05
C SER A 96 -8.66 -20.02 8.44
N CYS A 97 -9.18 -18.81 8.68
CA CYS A 97 -10.56 -18.54 9.03
C CYS A 97 -11.24 -17.73 7.91
N PRO A 98 -12.57 -17.82 7.74
CA PRO A 98 -13.30 -17.03 6.74
C PRO A 98 -13.45 -15.56 7.21
N LEU A 99 -12.35 -14.81 7.15
CA LEU A 99 -12.23 -13.42 7.59
C LEU A 99 -12.27 -12.51 6.36
N HIS A 100 -13.04 -11.43 6.39
CA HIS A 100 -12.99 -10.37 5.37
C HIS A 100 -12.69 -9.03 6.05
N PRO A 101 -11.42 -8.74 6.38
CA PRO A 101 -11.04 -7.44 6.93
C PRO A 101 -11.29 -6.31 5.94
N GLN A 102 -11.50 -5.10 6.45
CA GLN A 102 -11.44 -3.88 5.63
C GLN A 102 -9.98 -3.45 5.49
N ALA A 103 -9.55 -3.03 4.29
CA ALA A 103 -8.21 -2.50 4.04
C ALA A 103 -8.26 -1.00 3.69
N THR A 104 -7.38 -0.22 4.30
CA THR A 104 -7.19 1.23 4.06
C THR A 104 -5.71 1.56 3.96
N LEU A 105 -5.32 2.64 3.28
CA LEU A 105 -3.92 3.06 3.26
C LEU A 105 -3.51 3.84 4.51
N CYS A 106 -2.25 3.68 4.90
CA CYS A 106 -1.59 4.48 5.93
C CYS A 106 -0.13 4.76 5.55
N TRP A 107 0.43 5.86 6.07
CA TRP A 107 1.83 6.24 5.88
C TRP A 107 2.65 5.94 7.13
N ARG A 108 3.80 5.29 6.94
CA ARG A 108 4.81 5.13 7.98
C ARG A 108 5.91 6.19 7.83
N GLU A 109 6.48 6.68 8.94
CA GLU A 109 7.59 7.65 8.88
C GLU A 109 8.93 6.99 8.56
N THR A 110 9.16 5.80 9.10
CA THR A 110 10.38 5.01 8.94
C THR A 110 10.04 3.56 8.65
N GLU A 111 11.00 2.71 8.28
CA GLU A 111 10.73 1.27 8.13
C GLU A 111 10.53 0.54 9.48
N ASP A 112 10.72 1.23 10.61
CA ASP A 112 10.57 0.63 11.95
C ASP A 112 9.09 0.31 12.26
N GLU A 113 8.81 -0.98 12.48
CA GLU A 113 7.49 -1.51 12.85
C GLU A 113 6.94 -0.92 14.17
N ALA A 114 7.81 -0.41 15.04
CA ALA A 114 7.39 0.20 16.31
C ALA A 114 6.74 1.59 16.11
N VAL A 115 6.94 2.23 14.96
CA VAL A 115 6.40 3.55 14.67
C VAL A 115 4.95 3.43 14.17
N PRO A 116 3.99 4.16 14.76
CA PRO A 116 2.60 4.14 14.32
C PRO A 116 2.43 4.54 12.85
N CYS A 117 1.51 3.87 12.17
CA CYS A 117 1.12 4.24 10.80
C CYS A 117 0.01 5.30 10.83
N HIS A 118 0.18 6.39 10.08
CA HIS A 118 -0.79 7.49 10.02
C HIS A 118 -1.83 7.25 8.93
N ASP A 119 -3.11 7.27 9.31
CA ASP A 119 -4.20 6.96 8.40
C ASP A 119 -4.36 7.96 7.26
N ILE A 120 -4.64 7.43 6.07
CA ILE A 120 -5.00 8.22 4.90
C ILE A 120 -6.52 8.14 4.73
N PRO A 121 -7.25 9.27 4.79
CA PRO A 121 -8.70 9.26 4.62
C PRO A 121 -9.10 8.86 3.18
N ASN A 122 -10.28 8.25 3.04
CA ASN A 122 -10.89 7.88 1.76
C ASN A 122 -10.04 6.94 0.88
N SER A 123 -9.28 6.06 1.52
CA SER A 123 -8.33 5.12 0.92
C SER A 123 -8.77 3.66 1.04
N THR A 124 -10.07 3.40 1.24
CA THR A 124 -10.60 2.04 1.37
C THR A 124 -10.42 1.27 0.06
N ALA A 125 -9.74 0.13 0.12
CA ALA A 125 -9.52 -0.76 -1.01
C ALA A 125 -10.80 -1.53 -1.38
N SER A 126 -10.94 -1.88 -2.66
CA SER A 126 -11.92 -2.89 -3.09
C SER A 126 -11.44 -4.28 -2.67
N GLU A 127 -12.37 -5.12 -2.20
CA GLU A 127 -12.14 -6.51 -1.84
C GLU A 127 -12.95 -7.42 -2.76
N GLU A 128 -12.27 -8.38 -3.39
CA GLU A 128 -12.88 -9.43 -4.20
C GLU A 128 -12.13 -10.73 -3.94
N GLU A 129 -12.80 -11.75 -3.39
CA GLU A 129 -12.20 -13.07 -3.13
C GLU A 129 -10.86 -13.00 -2.35
N GLN A 130 -10.78 -12.21 -1.26
CA GLN A 130 -9.55 -11.96 -0.49
C GLN A 130 -8.45 -11.17 -1.22
N ALA A 131 -8.70 -10.71 -2.45
CA ALA A 131 -7.83 -9.80 -3.16
C ALA A 131 -8.23 -8.34 -2.87
N TYR A 132 -7.30 -7.58 -2.33
CA TYR A 132 -7.47 -6.17 -1.98
C TYR A 132 -6.72 -5.31 -2.97
N THR A 133 -7.43 -4.43 -3.66
CA THR A 133 -6.87 -3.57 -4.70
C THR A 133 -7.24 -2.10 -4.50
N LEU A 134 -6.30 -1.21 -4.79
CA LEU A 134 -6.55 0.22 -4.78
C LEU A 134 -5.78 0.89 -5.91
N ASP A 135 -6.53 1.56 -6.80
CA ASP A 135 -6.01 2.26 -7.95
C ASP A 135 -5.57 3.70 -7.62
N LYS A 136 -4.84 4.30 -8.56
CA LYS A 136 -4.32 5.67 -8.48
C LYS A 136 -3.44 5.86 -7.24
N VAL A 137 -2.53 4.90 -7.04
CA VAL A 137 -1.54 4.89 -5.97
C VAL A 137 -0.12 4.97 -6.55
N ASP A 138 0.70 5.85 -5.98
CA ASP A 138 2.15 5.83 -6.15
C ASP A 138 2.74 4.85 -5.14
N VAL A 139 3.00 3.62 -5.61
CA VAL A 139 3.51 2.54 -4.76
C VAL A 139 4.84 2.96 -4.13
N HIS A 140 4.91 2.89 -2.80
CA HIS A 140 6.07 3.32 -2.03
C HIS A 140 6.29 2.39 -0.82
N PRO A 141 7.53 2.06 -0.41
CA PRO A 141 7.80 1.12 0.69
C PRO A 141 7.17 1.50 2.04
N LEU A 142 7.02 2.81 2.29
CA LEU A 142 6.36 3.37 3.49
C LEU A 142 4.85 3.62 3.34
N LEU A 143 4.26 3.29 2.19
CA LEU A 143 2.81 3.35 1.98
C LEU A 143 2.25 1.94 2.17
N CYS A 144 1.51 1.72 3.24
CA CYS A 144 1.13 0.38 3.68
C CYS A 144 -0.39 0.20 3.67
N PHE A 145 -0.85 -1.05 3.60
CA PHE A 145 -2.23 -1.38 3.90
C PHE A 145 -2.40 -1.57 5.41
N ARG A 146 -3.41 -0.93 5.99
CA ARG A 146 -3.96 -1.27 7.29
C ARG A 146 -5.20 -2.13 7.11
N PHE A 147 -5.10 -3.38 7.51
CA PHE A 147 -6.21 -4.30 7.61
C PHE A 147 -6.89 -4.16 8.97
N SER A 148 -8.21 -4.06 8.99
CA SER A 148 -8.99 -3.93 10.22
C SER A 148 -10.14 -4.93 10.23
N TYR A 149 -10.30 -5.61 11.36
CA TYR A 149 -11.40 -6.55 11.60
C TYR A 149 -11.88 -6.40 13.03
N GLY A 150 -13.12 -5.92 13.20
CA GLY A 150 -13.64 -5.56 14.52
C GLY A 150 -12.79 -4.48 15.19
N ASN A 151 -12.27 -4.78 16.38
CA ASN A 151 -11.42 -3.87 17.16
C ASN A 151 -9.91 -4.14 16.98
N SER A 152 -9.56 -4.96 16.00
CA SER A 152 -8.19 -5.39 15.76
C SER A 152 -7.71 -4.88 14.41
N SER A 153 -6.42 -4.62 14.30
CA SER A 153 -5.81 -4.18 13.04
C SER A 153 -4.39 -4.68 12.88
N HIS A 154 -3.96 -4.84 11.63
CA HIS A 154 -2.61 -5.16 11.23
C HIS A 154 -2.16 -4.24 10.10
N VAL A 155 -0.88 -3.89 10.06
CA VAL A 155 -0.30 -3.08 8.98
C VAL A 155 0.68 -3.94 8.21
N GLU A 156 0.48 -4.02 6.91
CA GLU A 156 1.35 -4.73 5.99
C GLU A 156 1.84 -3.78 4.89
N CYS A 157 3.15 -3.66 4.74
CA CYS A 157 3.79 -2.79 3.76
C CYS A 157 4.23 -3.57 2.52
N PRO A 158 4.33 -2.93 1.35
CA PRO A 158 4.89 -3.55 0.16
C PRO A 158 6.32 -4.05 0.40
N HIS A 159 6.61 -5.25 -0.10
CA HIS A 159 7.95 -5.84 0.00
C HIS A 159 8.91 -5.24 -1.04
N THR A 160 8.37 -4.66 -2.11
CA THR A 160 9.17 -3.96 -3.11
C THR A 160 9.82 -2.70 -2.52
N ARG A 161 11.12 -2.56 -2.74
CA ARG A 161 11.90 -1.36 -2.37
C ARG A 161 12.06 -0.38 -3.53
N GLU A 162 11.70 -0.79 -4.74
CA GLU A 162 11.89 0.00 -5.94
C GLU A 162 10.71 0.95 -6.15
N THR A 163 11.00 2.24 -6.27
CA THR A 163 10.01 3.25 -6.68
C THR A 163 9.96 3.35 -8.19
N ALA A 164 8.79 3.71 -8.73
CA ALA A 164 8.59 3.85 -10.18
C ALA A 164 9.38 5.03 -10.76
N TRP A 165 9.76 5.98 -9.91
CA TRP A 165 10.41 7.21 -10.30
C TRP A 165 11.44 7.64 -9.26
N ASN A 166 12.35 8.50 -9.69
CA ASN A 166 13.36 9.13 -8.86
C ASN A 166 13.57 10.57 -9.32
N ILE A 167 14.16 11.38 -8.45
CA ILE A 167 14.44 12.78 -8.69
C ILE A 167 15.85 13.15 -8.26
N SER A 168 16.51 13.94 -9.10
CA SER A 168 17.76 14.61 -8.78
C SER A 168 17.64 16.09 -9.08
N VAL A 169 18.46 16.90 -8.41
CA VAL A 169 18.43 18.36 -8.52
C VAL A 169 19.77 18.82 -9.03
N SER A 170 19.76 19.67 -10.05
CA SER A 170 20.94 20.38 -10.54
C SER A 170 20.69 21.89 -10.51
N ALA A 171 21.73 22.65 -10.15
CA ALA A 171 21.71 24.11 -10.18
C ALA A 171 22.44 24.59 -11.44
N ARG A 172 21.76 25.33 -12.32
CA ARG A 172 22.36 25.92 -13.52
C ARG A 172 22.13 27.43 -13.51
N GLY A 173 23.14 28.18 -13.04
CA GLY A 173 23.05 29.64 -12.94
C GLY A 173 22.01 30.08 -11.91
N LEU A 174 21.02 30.87 -12.35
CA LEU A 174 19.86 31.29 -11.54
C LEU A 174 18.63 30.40 -11.83
N GLN A 175 18.80 29.09 -12.01
CA GLN A 175 17.67 28.17 -12.21
C GLN A 175 17.93 26.84 -11.52
N LEU A 176 16.93 26.34 -10.80
CA LEU A 176 16.94 24.96 -10.30
C LEU A 176 16.29 24.07 -11.34
N GLN A 177 17.00 23.04 -11.74
CA GLN A 177 16.55 22.04 -12.69
C GLN A 177 16.35 20.73 -11.93
N LEU A 178 15.08 20.32 -11.81
CA LEU A 178 14.70 19.02 -11.29
C LEU A 178 14.73 18.02 -12.44
N HIS A 179 15.57 17.00 -12.33
CA HIS A 179 15.64 15.88 -13.26
C HIS A 179 14.85 14.72 -12.67
N LEU A 180 13.73 14.39 -13.29
CA LEU A 180 12.88 13.27 -12.90
C LEU A 180 13.08 12.12 -13.87
N THR A 181 13.29 10.93 -13.33
CA THR A 181 13.35 9.68 -14.11
C THR A 181 12.19 8.81 -13.71
N SER A 182 11.38 8.35 -14.65
CA SER A 182 10.22 7.49 -14.41
C SER A 182 10.24 6.25 -15.31
N SER A 183 10.01 5.08 -14.74
CA SER A 183 9.85 3.81 -15.46
C SER A 183 8.45 3.62 -16.05
N ILE A 184 7.52 4.51 -15.72
CA ILE A 184 6.13 4.53 -16.21
C ILE A 184 5.74 5.92 -16.72
N PRO A 185 4.81 6.02 -17.69
CA PRO A 185 4.25 7.31 -18.07
C PRO A 185 3.59 7.98 -16.86
N ALA A 186 4.08 9.15 -16.48
CA ALA A 186 3.61 9.85 -15.28
C ALA A 186 3.54 11.38 -15.44
N ALA A 187 2.69 12.01 -14.64
CA ALA A 187 2.68 13.45 -14.41
C ALA A 187 3.33 13.79 -13.06
N PHE A 188 4.19 14.80 -13.04
CA PHE A 188 4.83 15.27 -11.83
C PHE A 188 4.56 16.74 -11.61
N SER A 189 4.36 17.12 -10.35
CA SER A 189 4.21 18.50 -9.94
C SER A 189 5.26 18.86 -8.89
N ALA A 190 5.73 20.10 -8.96
CA ALA A 190 6.68 20.68 -8.03
C ALA A 190 6.23 22.07 -7.58
N ALA A 191 6.45 22.38 -6.30
CA ALA A 191 6.09 23.66 -5.70
C ALA A 191 7.05 24.00 -4.56
N LEU A 192 7.18 25.29 -4.25
CA LEU A 192 7.94 25.71 -3.08
C LEU A 192 7.26 25.24 -1.79
N CYS A 193 8.06 24.82 -0.82
CA CYS A 193 7.61 24.44 0.50
C CYS A 193 7.34 25.70 1.34
N GLN A 194 6.12 25.85 1.84
CA GLN A 194 5.80 26.79 2.90
C GLN A 194 5.54 26.01 4.19
N HIS A 195 6.32 26.31 5.23
CA HIS A 195 6.08 25.72 6.55
C HIS A 195 4.83 26.33 7.20
N ARG A 196 3.86 25.47 7.52
CA ARG A 196 2.64 25.83 8.23
C ARG A 196 2.34 24.78 9.29
N ASP A 197 2.24 25.20 10.55
CA ASP A 197 1.93 24.34 11.69
C ASP A 197 2.84 23.08 11.81
N GLY A 198 4.12 23.22 11.44
CA GLY A 198 5.10 22.13 11.47
C GLY A 198 5.05 21.18 10.27
N GLN A 199 4.12 21.37 9.33
CA GLN A 199 4.05 20.63 8.07
C GLN A 199 4.42 21.51 6.87
N CYS A 200 5.00 20.88 5.85
CA CYS A 200 5.36 21.55 4.61
C CYS A 200 4.20 21.46 3.61
N GLU A 201 3.59 22.59 3.26
CA GLU A 201 2.53 22.68 2.27
C GLU A 201 3.04 23.30 0.95
N PRO A 202 2.51 22.88 -0.22
CA PRO A 202 2.92 23.42 -1.51
C PRO A 202 2.38 24.84 -1.73
N GLN A 203 3.27 25.79 -1.99
CA GLN A 203 2.95 27.18 -2.29
C GLN A 203 2.85 27.40 -3.81
N ALA A 204 1.85 28.18 -4.25
CA ALA A 204 1.73 28.59 -5.64
C ALA A 204 2.90 29.50 -6.08
N PRO A 205 3.31 29.47 -7.37
CA PRO A 205 2.78 28.64 -8.45
C PRO A 205 3.23 27.17 -8.37
N ILE A 206 2.34 26.25 -8.80
CA ILE A 206 2.65 24.83 -8.96
C ILE A 206 3.08 24.60 -10.41
N TYR A 207 4.25 24.00 -10.58
CA TYR A 207 4.80 23.65 -11.89
C TYR A 207 4.52 22.17 -12.17
N THR A 208 4.06 21.84 -13.36
CA THR A 208 3.70 20.46 -13.73
C THR A 208 4.39 20.08 -15.03
N VAL A 209 4.89 18.85 -15.10
CA VAL A 209 5.41 18.23 -16.31
C VAL A 209 4.78 16.85 -16.49
N THR A 210 4.46 16.50 -17.72
CA THR A 210 3.85 15.22 -18.07
C THR A 210 4.75 14.47 -19.04
N GLN A 211 4.95 13.19 -18.80
CA GLN A 211 5.60 12.32 -19.77
C GLN A 211 4.67 12.09 -20.95
N VAL A 212 5.06 12.55 -22.13
CA VAL A 212 4.35 12.23 -23.37
C VAL A 212 4.85 10.87 -23.85
N SER A 213 3.98 9.87 -23.83
CA SER A 213 4.25 8.58 -24.48
C SER A 213 4.24 8.78 -25.98
N ASP A 214 5.41 8.71 -26.62
CA ASP A 214 5.53 8.85 -28.07
C ASP A 214 5.05 7.56 -28.76
N THR A 215 3.73 7.40 -28.85
CA THR A 215 3.07 6.36 -29.64
C THR A 215 2.07 7.01 -30.56
N GLY A 216 2.52 7.43 -31.75
CA GLY A 216 1.60 7.89 -32.81
C GLY A 216 2.24 8.69 -33.93
N LEU A 217 2.86 7.98 -34.88
CA LEU A 217 2.90 8.24 -36.33
C LEU A 217 2.76 9.71 -36.80
N GLY A 218 3.84 10.22 -37.39
CA GLY A 218 3.85 11.50 -38.09
C GLY A 218 2.71 11.65 -39.10
N GLY A 219 1.82 12.60 -38.83
CA GLY A 219 0.89 13.19 -39.77
C GLY A 219 1.16 14.68 -39.80
N ARG A 220 1.83 15.15 -40.86
CA ARG A 220 1.84 16.56 -41.23
C ARG A 220 0.46 16.88 -41.78
N ASP A 221 -0.42 17.46 -40.98
CA ASP A 221 -1.54 18.24 -41.49
C ASP A 221 -1.42 19.67 -40.98
N MET A 222 -1.20 20.56 -41.96
CA MET A 222 -1.15 21.99 -41.81
C MET A 222 -2.56 22.50 -42.04
N GLU A 223 -3.24 22.91 -40.97
CA GLU A 223 -4.52 23.62 -41.10
C GLU A 223 -4.46 24.96 -40.37
N GLN A 224 -4.63 26.02 -41.18
CA GLN A 224 -4.69 27.42 -40.78
C GLN A 224 -6.11 27.74 -40.31
N GLY A 225 -6.27 28.21 -39.07
CA GLY A 225 -7.57 28.59 -38.52
C GLY A 225 -7.49 29.46 -37.26
N THR A 226 -7.43 30.77 -37.49
CA THR A 226 -7.86 31.94 -36.69
C THR A 226 -8.14 31.84 -35.17
N MET A 227 -7.45 32.74 -34.47
CA MET A 227 -7.58 33.28 -33.10
C MET A 227 -8.95 33.24 -32.38
N LEU A 228 -8.93 32.77 -31.13
CA LEU A 228 -9.73 33.29 -30.00
C LEU A 228 -8.97 33.11 -28.67
N HIS A 229 -8.94 34.18 -27.87
CA HIS A 229 -8.17 34.39 -26.64
C HIS A 229 -8.49 33.44 -25.46
N SER A 230 -7.45 32.98 -24.75
CA SER A 230 -7.25 33.15 -23.29
C SER A 230 -5.86 32.66 -22.84
N PRO A 231 -5.06 33.47 -22.11
CA PRO A 231 -3.71 33.10 -21.71
C PRO A 231 -3.65 32.70 -20.23
N CYS A 232 -3.23 31.46 -19.93
CA CYS A 232 -2.57 31.06 -18.69
C CYS A 232 -2.12 29.59 -18.78
N SER A 233 -1.15 29.32 -19.66
CA SER A 233 -0.32 28.12 -19.57
C SER A 233 1.11 28.58 -19.79
N HIS A 234 1.94 28.50 -18.74
CA HIS A 234 3.39 28.51 -18.93
C HIS A 234 3.76 27.11 -19.44
N ASP A 235 3.67 26.91 -20.76
CA ASP A 235 4.27 25.74 -21.41
C ASP A 235 5.79 25.87 -21.28
N LEU A 236 6.35 25.11 -20.34
CA LEU A 236 7.80 24.99 -20.21
C LEU A 236 8.31 24.08 -21.33
N GLN A 237 9.16 24.63 -22.19
CA GLN A 237 9.79 23.91 -23.30
C GLN A 237 10.52 22.66 -22.80
N THR A 238 10.08 21.51 -23.30
CA THR A 238 10.78 20.22 -23.21
C THR A 238 11.99 20.25 -24.14
N GLU A 239 13.18 20.56 -23.60
CA GLU A 239 14.43 20.17 -24.28
C GLU A 239 14.52 18.63 -24.30
N GLY A 240 14.91 18.09 -25.47
CA GLY A 240 14.88 16.67 -25.79
C GLY A 240 15.53 15.81 -24.71
N SER A 241 14.68 15.07 -24.01
CA SER A 241 15.04 14.23 -22.88
C SER A 241 14.95 12.75 -23.29
N ALA A 242 15.83 11.90 -22.79
CA ALA A 242 15.79 10.46 -23.06
C ALA A 242 14.42 9.87 -22.66
N PRO A 243 13.93 8.78 -23.29
CA PRO A 243 12.64 8.20 -22.93
C PRO A 243 12.62 7.84 -21.44
N GLY A 244 11.72 8.48 -20.67
CA GLY A 244 11.64 8.31 -19.21
C GLY A 244 12.17 9.48 -18.39
N GLU A 245 12.88 10.44 -18.98
CA GLU A 245 13.46 11.57 -18.26
C GLU A 245 12.66 12.85 -18.52
N LEU A 246 12.43 13.66 -17.48
CA LEU A 246 11.70 14.93 -17.52
C LEU A 246 12.48 16.00 -16.76
N ALA A 247 12.44 17.23 -17.25
CA ALA A 247 13.04 18.37 -16.58
C ALA A 247 11.98 19.39 -16.17
N LEU A 248 11.96 19.74 -14.88
CA LEU A 248 11.18 20.87 -14.36
C LEU A 248 12.13 22.00 -13.97
N LEU A 249 11.89 23.19 -14.50
CA LEU A 249 12.71 24.36 -14.23
C LEU A 249 11.99 25.31 -13.28
N LEU A 250 12.58 25.54 -12.12
CA LEU A 250 12.04 26.41 -11.07
C LEU A 250 12.84 27.72 -10.97
N PRO A 251 12.17 28.88 -10.83
CA PRO A 251 12.84 30.19 -10.70
C PRO A 251 13.57 30.32 -9.36
N VAL A 252 14.77 30.92 -9.36
CA VAL A 252 15.79 30.87 -8.27
C VAL A 252 15.53 31.58 -6.95
N GLN A 253 14.29 31.84 -6.58
CA GLN A 253 13.97 32.29 -5.20
C GLN A 253 14.14 31.16 -4.15
N VAL A 254 14.99 30.16 -4.44
CA VAL A 254 15.06 28.84 -3.79
C VAL A 254 16.41 28.57 -3.14
N LEU A 255 17.40 29.46 -3.25
CA LEU A 255 18.60 29.37 -2.42
C LEU A 255 18.18 29.56 -0.95
N GLY A 256 18.14 28.46 -0.19
CA GLY A 256 17.62 28.40 1.18
C GLY A 256 16.15 27.98 1.33
N SER A 257 15.45 27.63 0.25
CA SER A 257 14.06 27.16 0.31
C SER A 257 13.96 25.69 -0.14
N CYS A 258 13.09 24.92 0.50
CA CYS A 258 12.82 23.54 0.07
C CYS A 258 11.73 23.49 -1.00
N VAL A 259 11.75 22.44 -1.82
CA VAL A 259 10.79 22.17 -2.89
C VAL A 259 10.09 20.86 -2.59
N LEU A 260 8.77 20.85 -2.69
CA LEU A 260 7.97 19.63 -2.69
C LEU A 260 7.81 19.12 -4.11
N VAL A 261 8.00 17.82 -4.31
CA VAL A 261 7.78 17.14 -5.59
C VAL A 261 6.94 15.89 -5.38
N TRP A 262 5.96 15.67 -6.24
CA TRP A 262 5.06 14.51 -6.16
C TRP A 262 4.50 14.12 -7.53
N ARG A 263 4.06 12.87 -7.64
CA ARG A 263 3.30 12.37 -8.79
C ARG A 263 1.85 12.89 -8.71
N SER A 264 1.40 13.61 -9.74
CA SER A 264 0.16 14.40 -9.71
C SER A 264 -0.99 13.82 -10.54
N ASP A 265 -0.74 12.74 -11.29
CA ASP A 265 -1.74 11.96 -12.03
C ASP A 265 -2.46 10.90 -11.17
N VAL A 266 -2.02 10.75 -9.92
CA VAL A 266 -2.57 9.81 -8.96
C VAL A 266 -3.06 10.48 -7.69
N ARG A 267 -3.90 9.75 -6.97
CA ARG A 267 -4.61 10.26 -5.80
C ARG A 267 -3.78 10.13 -4.54
N PHE A 268 -3.04 9.02 -4.42
CA PHE A 268 -2.26 8.70 -3.23
C PHE A 268 -0.78 8.69 -3.60
N ALA A 269 -0.13 9.85 -3.44
CA ALA A 269 1.30 10.02 -3.70
C ALA A 269 2.01 10.62 -2.49
N ARG A 270 3.25 10.17 -2.26
CA ARG A 270 4.13 10.81 -1.28
C ARG A 270 4.67 12.11 -1.87
N LYS A 271 4.65 13.18 -1.09
CA LYS A 271 5.39 14.40 -1.44
C LYS A 271 6.82 14.26 -0.90
N GLN A 272 7.81 14.32 -1.79
CA GLN A 272 9.22 14.38 -1.42
C GLN A 272 9.65 15.83 -1.23
N LEU A 273 10.35 16.09 -0.13
CA LEU A 273 10.94 17.41 0.16
C LEU A 273 12.41 17.41 -0.25
N LEU A 274 12.79 18.37 -1.09
CA LEU A 274 14.16 18.56 -1.59
C LEU A 274 14.65 19.93 -1.16
N CYS A 275 15.74 20.00 -0.40
CA CYS A 275 16.33 21.25 0.06
C CYS A 275 17.75 21.38 -0.56
N PRO A 276 17.92 22.17 -1.64
CA PRO A 276 19.23 22.44 -2.21
C PRO A 276 20.07 23.22 -1.18
N ASP A 277 21.18 22.63 -0.75
CA ASP A 277 22.17 23.21 0.19
C ASP A 277 21.65 23.53 1.60
N SER A 278 21.35 22.49 2.36
CA SER A 278 21.50 22.56 3.83
C SER A 278 22.72 21.76 4.26
N GLU A 279 23.87 22.45 4.40
CA GLU A 279 24.56 22.28 5.68
C GLU A 279 23.55 22.73 6.74
N CYS A 280 22.84 21.78 7.36
CA CYS A 280 22.16 22.04 8.62
C CYS A 280 23.23 22.31 9.68
N GLY A 281 23.75 23.53 9.70
CA GLY A 281 24.62 24.05 10.72
C GLY A 281 23.82 24.84 11.76
N SER A 282 23.47 24.16 12.85
CA SER A 282 23.54 24.69 14.23
C SER A 282 23.27 23.58 15.23
#